data_AF-A0A914QJM0-F1
#
_entry.id   AF-A0A914QJM0-F1
#
_cell.length_a   1.000
_cell.length_b   1.000
_cell.length_c   1.000
_cell.angle_alpha   90.00
_cell.angle_beta   90.00
_cell.angle_gamma   90.00
#
_symmetry.space_group_name_H-M   'P 1'
#
loop_
_entity.id
_entity.type
_entity.pdbx_description
1 polymer ?
#
loop_
_entity_poly.entity_id
_entity_poly.type
_entity_poly.pdbx_seq_one_letter_code
_entity_poly.pdbx_strand_id
1 'polypeptide(L)'
;MIVILAMEKPKINWDRWGELCLTVSAFLDCLVLIAMASAQKLWIMYTGYIIFRVAYQAMITTAQLNIVCRIASNNLGFVFGINTFIALSLQTALTAIVVEKSALGLSIRKQFYVYSAYHAGIGFIFLLAIIGRFIRNRWQLRRRTTTIF
;
A
#
# COMPACT_ATOMS: atom_id res chain seq x y z
N MET A 1 7.59 8.08 11.62
CA MET A 1 7.49 8.90 12.86
C MET A 1 6.59 10.12 12.67
N ILE A 2 6.78 10.97 11.64
CA ILE A 2 5.95 12.18 11.41
C ILE A 2 4.46 11.85 11.11
N VAL A 3 4.19 10.81 10.32
CA VAL A 3 2.80 10.38 10.03
C VAL A 3 2.09 9.85 11.28
N ILE A 4 2.81 9.15 12.17
CA ILE A 4 2.25 8.57 13.40
C ILE A 4 1.80 9.69 14.37
N LEU A 5 2.58 10.78 14.47
CA LEU A 5 2.25 11.95 15.30
C LEU A 5 1.04 12.73 14.78
N ALA A 6 0.84 12.81 13.45
CA ALA A 6 -0.34 13.46 12.88
C ALA A 6 -1.65 12.67 13.13
N MET A 7 -1.55 11.38 13.47
CA MET A 7 -2.69 10.49 13.60
C MET A 7 -3.16 10.26 15.04
N GLU A 8 -2.55 10.93 16.02
CA GLU A 8 -2.89 10.85 17.44
C GLU A 8 -4.16 11.67 17.79
N LYS A 9 -5.28 11.42 17.09
CA LYS A 9 -6.61 11.94 17.46
C LYS A 9 -7.54 10.81 17.90
N PRO A 10 -8.07 10.81 19.15
CA PRO A 10 -8.60 9.61 19.80
C PRO A 10 -10.05 9.22 19.43
N LYS A 11 -10.53 9.51 18.21
CA LYS A 11 -11.84 9.04 17.72
C LYS A 11 -11.84 8.62 16.24
N ILE A 12 -10.66 8.37 15.66
CA ILE A 12 -10.54 7.97 14.26
C ILE A 12 -10.72 6.45 14.14
N ASN A 13 -11.64 6.03 13.28
CA ASN A 13 -11.89 4.62 12.98
C ASN A 13 -10.76 4.09 12.09
N TRP A 14 -9.64 3.75 12.73
CA TRP A 14 -8.37 3.35 12.10
C TRP A 14 -8.51 2.25 11.06
N ASP A 15 -9.50 1.38 11.22
CA ASP A 15 -9.83 0.31 10.28
C ASP A 15 -10.18 0.82 8.87
N ARG A 16 -10.83 1.98 8.76
CA ARG A 16 -11.18 2.61 7.48
C ARG A 16 -10.09 3.55 7.00
N TRP A 17 -9.56 4.36 7.92
CA TRP A 17 -8.57 5.38 7.57
C TRP A 17 -7.25 4.76 7.13
N GLY A 18 -6.83 3.65 7.74
CA GLY A 18 -5.64 2.94 7.30
C GLY A 18 -5.80 2.30 5.92
N GLU A 19 -6.93 1.64 5.63
CA GLU A 19 -7.20 1.09 4.30
C GLU A 19 -7.24 2.18 3.22
N LEU A 20 -7.84 3.33 3.52
CA LEU A 20 -7.86 4.50 2.62
C LEU A 20 -6.44 5.06 2.40
N CYS A 21 -5.66 5.25 3.46
CA CYS A 21 -4.28 5.72 3.38
C CYS A 21 -3.41 4.77 2.53
N LEU A 22 -3.57 3.45 2.69
CA LEU A 22 -2.87 2.45 1.89
C LEU A 22 -3.25 2.54 0.41
N THR A 23 -4.55 2.68 0.13
CA THR A 23 -5.07 2.80 -1.25
C THR A 23 -4.53 4.06 -1.93
N VAL A 24 -4.63 5.21 -1.27
CA VAL A 24 -4.17 6.50 -1.81
C VAL A 24 -2.64 6.49 -2.00
N SER A 25 -1.88 5.97 -1.04
CA SER A 25 -0.42 5.91 -1.15
C SER A 25 0.01 4.99 -2.30
N ALA A 26 -0.65 3.84 -2.47
CA ALA A 26 -0.34 2.91 -3.55
C ALA A 26 -0.63 3.50 -4.94
N PHE A 27 -1.74 4.22 -5.10
CA PHE A 27 -2.03 4.93 -6.36
C PHE A 27 -1.09 6.12 -6.59
N LEU A 28 -0.71 6.84 -5.53
CA LEU A 28 0.29 7.90 -5.62
C LEU A 28 1.64 7.34 -6.10
N ASP A 29 2.12 6.24 -5.51
CA ASP A 29 3.34 5.54 -5.92
C ASP A 29 3.27 5.11 -7.39
N CYS A 30 2.14 4.55 -7.82
CA CYS A 30 1.91 4.18 -9.20
C CYS A 30 2.03 5.38 -10.16
N LEU A 31 1.35 6.49 -9.85
CA LEU A 31 1.36 7.70 -10.66
C LEU A 31 2.76 8.31 -10.75
N VAL A 32 3.48 8.37 -9.63
CA VAL A 32 4.86 8.88 -9.57
C VAL A 32 5.80 8.02 -10.41
N LEU A 33 5.69 6.69 -10.33
CA LEU A 33 6.51 5.77 -11.12
C LEU A 33 6.23 5.89 -12.63
N ILE A 34 4.97 6.07 -13.04
CA ILE A 34 4.61 6.33 -14.43
C ILE A 34 5.21 7.67 -14.90
N ALA A 35 5.10 8.73 -14.09
CA ALA A 35 5.70 10.02 -14.41
C ALA A 35 7.23 9.93 -14.58
N MET A 36 7.90 9.17 -13.71
CA MET A 36 9.34 8.88 -13.81
C MET A 36 9.69 8.05 -15.06
N ALA A 37 8.82 7.12 -15.47
CA ALA A 37 9.02 6.30 -16.68
C ALA A 37 8.99 7.15 -17.96
N SER A 38 8.17 8.19 -18.01
CA SER A 38 8.05 9.12 -19.16
C SER A 38 9.01 10.31 -19.10
N ALA A 39 9.60 10.61 -17.94
CA ALA A 39 10.48 11.76 -17.77
C ALA A 39 11.80 11.65 -18.56
N GLN A 40 12.17 12.72 -19.28
CA GLN A 40 13.47 12.84 -19.96
C GLN A 40 14.47 13.72 -19.20
N LYS A 41 14.02 14.41 -18.14
CA LYS A 41 14.82 15.31 -17.33
C LYS A 41 15.21 14.63 -16.02
N LEU A 42 16.50 14.65 -15.71
CA LEU A 42 17.07 13.99 -14.53
C LEU A 42 16.48 14.53 -13.21
N TRP A 43 16.24 15.85 -13.12
CA TRP A 43 15.62 16.50 -11.97
C TRP A 43 14.24 15.92 -11.63
N ILE A 44 13.39 15.68 -12.63
CA ILE A 44 12.04 15.11 -12.43
C ILE A 44 12.14 13.69 -11.85
N MET A 45 13.12 12.90 -12.31
CA MET A 45 13.34 11.55 -11.80
C MET A 45 13.80 11.57 -10.33
N TYR A 46 14.70 12.48 -9.95
CA TYR A 46 15.15 12.59 -8.56
C TYR A 46 14.05 13.09 -7.62
N THR A 47 13.29 14.11 -8.03
CA THR A 47 12.16 14.60 -7.23
C THR A 47 11.09 13.52 -7.09
N GLY A 48 10.75 12.82 -8.18
CA GLY A 48 9.83 11.69 -8.15
C GLY A 48 10.30 10.57 -7.22
N TYR A 49 11.60 10.23 -7.26
CA TYR A 49 12.18 9.22 -6.38
C TYR A 49 12.02 9.57 -4.90
N ILE A 50 12.26 10.83 -4.52
CA ILE A 50 12.07 11.28 -3.13
C ILE A 50 10.60 11.12 -2.70
N ILE A 51 9.66 11.56 -3.56
CA ILE A 51 8.22 11.46 -3.28
C ILE A 51 7.83 9.98 -3.11
N PHE A 52 8.23 9.12 -4.05
CA PHE A 52 7.98 7.68 -3.99
C PHE A 52 8.53 7.07 -2.70
N ARG A 53 9.76 7.39 -2.30
CA ARG A 53 10.36 6.84 -1.07
C ARG A 53 9.60 7.24 0.18
N VAL A 54 9.12 8.49 0.25
CA VAL A 54 8.33 8.98 1.38
C VAL A 54 6.96 8.30 1.43
N ALA A 55 6.26 8.23 0.29
CA ALA A 55 4.96 7.58 0.18
C ALA A 55 5.03 6.07 0.48
N TYR A 56 6.03 5.37 -0.07
CA TYR A 56 6.29 3.96 0.22
C TYR A 56 6.51 3.70 1.72
N GLN A 57 7.31 4.55 2.38
CA GLN A 57 7.56 4.41 3.82
C GLN A 57 6.29 4.69 4.65
N ALA A 58 5.46 5.64 4.23
CA ALA A 58 4.16 5.90 4.84
C ALA A 58 3.21 4.70 4.67
N MET A 59 3.22 4.04 3.51
CA MET A 59 2.45 2.83 3.25
C MET A 59 2.86 1.69 4.19
N ILE A 60 4.17 1.40 4.33
CA ILE A 60 4.67 0.39 5.26
C ILE A 60 4.21 0.68 6.70
N THR A 61 4.36 1.93 7.14
CA THR A 61 3.98 2.34 8.49
C THR A 61 2.47 2.15 8.72
N THR A 62 1.64 2.55 7.76
CA THR A 62 0.18 2.40 7.83
C THR A 62 -0.23 0.93 7.84
N ALA A 63 0.43 0.09 7.04
CA ALA A 63 0.18 -1.35 7.02
C ALA A 63 0.48 -1.98 8.39
N GLN A 64 1.60 -1.60 9.00
CA GLN A 64 1.97 -2.06 10.33
C GLN A 64 0.96 -1.61 11.39
N LEU A 65 0.54 -0.34 11.39
CA LEU A 65 -0.50 0.16 12.30
C LEU A 65 -1.82 -0.60 12.14
N ASN A 66 -2.24 -0.88 10.92
CA ASN A 66 -3.44 -1.67 10.64
C ASN A 66 -3.36 -3.08 11.23
N ILE A 67 -2.18 -3.71 11.21
CA ILE A 67 -1.96 -5.02 11.82
C ILE A 67 -2.05 -4.92 13.35
N VAL A 68 -1.37 -3.94 13.95
CA VAL A 68 -1.37 -3.75 15.42
C VAL A 68 -2.78 -3.52 15.95
N CYS A 69 -3.61 -2.73 15.26
CA CYS A 69 -4.98 -2.46 15.69
C CYS A 69 -5.93 -3.67 15.60
N ARG A 70 -5.58 -4.73 14.86
CA ARG A 70 -6.47 -5.87 14.58
C ARG A 70 -6.06 -7.18 15.26
N ILE A 71 -4.85 -7.25 15.81
CA ILE A 71 -4.28 -8.49 16.36
C ILE A 71 -4.08 -8.36 17.87
N ALA A 72 -4.33 -9.46 18.60
CA ALA A 72 -4.04 -9.54 20.03
C ALA A 72 -2.52 -9.51 20.30
N SER A 73 -2.10 -8.81 21.36
CA SER A 73 -0.69 -8.57 21.68
C SER A 73 0.18 -9.84 21.78
N ASN A 74 -0.41 -10.97 22.19
CA ASN A 74 0.29 -12.24 22.40
C ASN A 74 0.99 -12.80 21.13
N ASN A 75 0.48 -12.48 19.93
CA ASN A 75 1.04 -12.97 18.66
C ASN A 75 1.58 -11.83 17.77
N LEU A 76 1.67 -10.61 18.31
CA LEU A 76 1.99 -9.41 17.53
C LEU A 76 3.37 -9.50 16.88
N GLY A 77 4.41 -9.84 17.65
CA GLY A 77 5.79 -9.89 17.18
C GLY A 77 5.99 -10.93 16.07
N PHE A 78 5.33 -12.09 16.20
CA PHE A 78 5.40 -13.14 15.19
C PHE A 78 4.72 -12.74 13.87
N VAL A 79 3.50 -12.19 13.94
CA VAL A 79 2.78 -11.74 12.73
C VAL A 79 3.50 -10.58 12.05
N PHE A 80 4.05 -9.65 12.83
CA PHE A 80 4.87 -8.56 12.30
C PHE A 80 6.14 -9.09 11.60
N GLY A 81 6.81 -10.07 12.21
CA GLY A 81 8.00 -10.73 11.67
C GLY A 81 7.71 -11.43 10.33
N ILE A 82 6.69 -12.29 10.28
CA ILE A 82 6.29 -12.98 9.04
C ILE A 82 5.86 -12.00 7.96
N ASN A 83 5.04 -10.99 8.31
CA ASN A 83 4.61 -9.97 7.36
C ASN A 83 5.80 -9.23 6.72
N THR A 84 6.78 -8.83 7.54
CA THR A 84 7.98 -8.14 7.08
C THR A 84 8.88 -9.06 6.26
N PHE A 85 9.04 -10.31 6.68
CA PHE A 85 9.82 -11.31 5.96
C PHE A 85 9.26 -11.56 4.56
N ILE A 86 7.95 -11.83 4.46
CA ILE A 86 7.27 -12.05 3.16
C ILE A 86 7.42 -10.81 2.26
N ALA A 87 7.25 -9.61 2.81
CA ALA A 87 7.41 -8.38 2.04
C ALA A 87 8.84 -8.23 1.48
N LEU A 88 9.86 -8.48 2.29
CA LEU A 88 11.26 -8.43 1.87
C LEU A 88 11.63 -9.53 0.88
N SER A 89 11.11 -10.76 1.07
CA SER A 89 11.28 -11.85 0.12
C SER A 89 10.68 -11.50 -1.25
N LEU A 90 9.46 -10.97 -1.27
CA LEU A 90 8.81 -10.54 -2.51
C LEU A 90 9.56 -9.40 -3.19
N GLN A 91 10.02 -8.41 -2.41
CA GLN A 91 10.85 -7.32 -2.90
C GLN A 91 12.15 -7.85 -3.53
N THR A 92 12.79 -8.81 -2.89
CA THR A 92 14.05 -9.40 -3.36
C THR A 92 13.84 -10.19 -4.64
N ALA A 93 12.80 -11.05 -4.68
CA ALA A 93 12.43 -11.80 -5.87
C ALA A 93 12.10 -10.89 -7.05
N LEU A 94 11.30 -9.84 -6.84
CA LEU A 94 10.96 -8.88 -7.88
C LEU A 94 12.21 -8.17 -8.41
N THR A 95 13.10 -7.73 -7.51
CA THR A 95 14.38 -7.10 -7.87
C THR A 95 15.25 -8.05 -8.69
N ALA A 96 15.39 -9.31 -8.25
CA ALA A 96 16.17 -10.31 -8.94
C ALA A 96 15.63 -10.56 -10.36
N ILE A 97 14.31 -10.72 -10.52
CA ILE A 97 13.70 -10.99 -11.83
C ILE A 97 13.83 -9.79 -12.79
N VAL A 98 13.60 -8.58 -12.30
CA VAL A 98 13.50 -7.36 -13.12
C VAL A 98 14.86 -6.78 -13.46
N VAL A 99 15.80 -6.81 -12.51
CA VAL A 99 17.09 -6.12 -12.61
C VAL A 99 18.21 -7.02 -13.13
N GLU A 100 18.21 -8.31 -12.76
CA GLU A 100 19.29 -9.21 -13.18
C GLU A 100 19.29 -9.38 -14.70
N LYS A 101 20.49 -9.27 -15.29
CA LYS A 101 20.69 -9.44 -16.73
C LYS A 101 20.42 -10.87 -17.19
N SER A 102 20.62 -11.85 -16.31
CA SER A 102 20.32 -13.26 -16.54
C SER A 102 18.83 -13.58 -16.49
N ALA A 103 18.01 -12.68 -15.94
CA ALA A 103 16.55 -12.79 -15.90
C ALA A 103 15.94 -11.95 -17.04
N LEU A 104 15.22 -10.87 -16.72
CA LEU A 104 14.62 -10.01 -17.75
C LEU A 104 15.55 -8.90 -18.25
N GLY A 105 16.58 -8.52 -17.48
CA GLY A 105 17.55 -7.49 -17.85
C GLY A 105 16.93 -6.18 -18.34
N LEU A 106 15.81 -5.77 -17.74
CA LEU A 106 14.99 -4.67 -18.27
C LEU A 106 15.73 -3.34 -18.14
N SER A 107 15.58 -2.47 -19.15
CA SER A 107 16.05 -1.10 -19.05
C SER A 107 15.33 -0.37 -17.92
N ILE A 108 16.02 0.58 -17.26
CA ILE A 108 15.52 1.34 -16.09
C ILE A 108 14.09 1.87 -16.29
N ARG A 109 13.75 2.35 -17.50
CA ARG A 109 12.40 2.82 -17.82
C ARG A 109 11.35 1.72 -17.76
N LYS A 110 11.65 0.52 -18.27
CA LYS A 110 10.75 -0.63 -18.20
C LYS A 110 10.59 -1.14 -16.76
N GLN A 111 11.64 -1.02 -15.93
CA GLN A 111 11.56 -1.36 -14.51
C GLN A 111 10.51 -0.49 -13.79
N PHE A 112 10.47 0.83 -14.07
CA PHE A 112 9.44 1.71 -13.50
C PHE A 112 8.01 1.30 -13.87
N TYR A 113 7.77 0.83 -15.10
CA TYR A 113 6.45 0.32 -15.48
C TYR A 113 6.08 -0.94 -14.69
N VAL A 114 7.00 -1.90 -14.53
CA VAL A 114 6.75 -3.12 -13.74
C VAL A 114 6.43 -2.77 -12.29
N TYR A 115 7.22 -1.90 -11.67
CA TYR A 115 6.97 -1.44 -10.30
C TYR A 115 5.66 -0.65 -10.18
N SER A 116 5.31 0.16 -11.18
CA SER A 116 4.02 0.88 -11.18
C SER A 116 2.83 -0.07 -11.22
N ALA A 117 2.92 -1.15 -12.02
CA ALA A 117 1.89 -2.17 -12.09
C ALA A 117 1.75 -2.94 -10.77
N TYR A 118 2.87 -3.23 -10.10
CA TYR A 118 2.87 -3.81 -8.76
C TYR A 118 2.13 -2.92 -7.75
N HIS A 119 2.44 -1.62 -7.71
CA HIS A 119 1.76 -0.66 -6.83
C HIS A 119 0.28 -0.46 -7.19
N ALA A 120 -0.06 -0.45 -8.48
CA ALA A 120 -1.45 -0.43 -8.93
C ALA A 120 -2.22 -1.65 -8.40
N GLY A 121 -1.63 -2.85 -8.48
CA GLY A 121 -2.21 -4.08 -7.95
C GLY A 121 -2.52 -3.98 -6.45
N ILE A 122 -1.57 -3.49 -5.66
CA ILE A 122 -1.78 -3.22 -4.22
C ILE A 122 -2.96 -2.25 -4.01
N GLY A 123 -2.98 -1.14 -4.76
CA GLY A 123 -4.04 -0.14 -4.70
C GLY A 123 -5.41 -0.75 -4.98
N PHE A 124 -5.53 -1.59 -6.01
CA PHE A 124 -6.77 -2.28 -6.33
C PHE A 124 -7.21 -3.26 -5.24
N ILE A 125 -6.28 -4.01 -4.64
CA ILE A 125 -6.61 -4.95 -3.55
C ILE A 125 -7.25 -4.21 -2.37
N PHE A 126 -6.64 -3.10 -1.92
CA PHE A 126 -7.19 -2.31 -0.81
C PHE A 126 -8.46 -1.56 -1.20
N LEU A 127 -8.58 -1.09 -2.45
CA LEU A 127 -9.80 -0.47 -2.96
C LEU A 127 -10.98 -1.45 -2.95
N LEU A 128 -10.77 -2.69 -3.42
CA LEU A 128 -11.78 -3.74 -3.39
C LEU A 128 -12.19 -4.10 -1.96
N ALA A 129 -11.24 -4.12 -1.01
CA ALA A 129 -11.55 -4.33 0.40
C ALA A 129 -12.48 -3.23 0.97
N ILE A 130 -12.22 -1.96 0.63
CA ILE A 130 -13.07 -0.83 1.01
C ILE A 130 -14.47 -0.96 0.40
N ILE A 131 -14.55 -1.25 -0.90
CA ILE A 131 -15.83 -1.41 -1.61
C ILE A 131 -16.63 -2.56 -1.01
N GLY A 132 -16.02 -3.74 -0.82
CA GLY A 132 -16.68 -4.91 -0.24
C GLY A 132 -17.23 -4.64 1.17
N ARG A 133 -16.49 -3.88 1.98
CA ARG A 133 -16.94 -3.43 3.30
C ARG A 133 -18.12 -2.45 3.21
N PHE A 134 -18.07 -1.49 2.29
CA PHE A 134 -19.16 -0.54 2.10
C PHE A 134 -20.45 -1.22 1.67
N ILE A 135 -20.34 -2.16 0.72
CA ILE A 135 -21.43 -3.02 0.27
C ILE A 135 -21.99 -3.78 1.48
N ARG A 136 -21.16 -4.54 2.21
CA ARG A 136 -21.60 -5.30 3.39
C ARG A 136 -22.36 -4.45 4.41
N ASN A 137 -21.88 -3.24 4.71
CA ASN A 137 -22.57 -2.33 5.64
C ASN A 137 -23.95 -1.91 5.11
N ARG A 138 -24.06 -1.59 3.81
CA ARG A 138 -25.35 -1.26 3.17
C ARG A 138 -26.32 -2.45 3.22
N TRP A 139 -25.84 -3.66 2.96
CA TRP A 139 -26.65 -4.88 3.05
C TRP A 139 -27.14 -5.15 4.49
N GLN A 140 -26.29 -4.96 5.49
CA GLN A 140 -26.66 -5.13 6.90
C GLN A 140 -27.70 -4.09 7.35
N LEU A 141 -27.55 -2.83 6.94
CA LEU A 141 -28.53 -1.77 7.21
C LEU A 141 -29.88 -2.10 6.59
N ARG A 142 -29.91 -2.55 5.33
CA ARG A 142 -31.15 -2.92 4.64
C ARG A 142 -31.85 -4.10 5.32
N ARG A 143 -31.12 -5.12 5.79
CA ARG A 143 -31.70 -6.26 6.52
C ARG A 143 -32.32 -5.87 7.86
N ARG A 144 -31.67 -4.97 8.62
CA ARG A 144 -32.19 -4.50 9.93
C ARG A 144 -33.52 -3.74 9.80
N THR A 145 -33.74 -3.01 8.71
CA THR A 145 -35.01 -2.29 8.48
C THR A 145 -36.16 -3.22 8.12
N THR A 146 -35.89 -4.37 7.49
CA THR A 146 -36.94 -5.34 7.09
C THR A 146 -37.39 -6.27 8.21
N THR A 147 -36.63 -6.40 9.31
CA THR A 147 -36.98 -7.25 10.46
C THR A 147 -37.81 -6.53 11.54
N ILE A 148 -38.15 -5.25 11.34
CA ILE A 148 -38.93 -4.42 12.28
C ILE A 148 -40.38 -4.25 11.79
N PHE A 149 -40.81 -5.00 10.78
CA PHE A 149 -42.20 -5.09 10.32
C PHE A 149 -42.68 -6.54 10.37
#